data_AF-A0A1I0KN93-F1
#
_entry.id   AF-A0A1I0KN93-F1
#
_cell.length_a   1.000
_cell.length_b   1.000
_cell.length_c   1.000
_cell.angle_alpha   90.00
_cell.angle_beta   90.00
_cell.angle_gamma   90.00
#
_symmetry.space_group_name_H-M   'P 1'
#
loop_
_entity.id
_entity.type
_entity.pdbx_description
1 polymer ?
#
loop_
_entity_poly.entity_id
_entity_poly.type
_entity_poly.pdbx_seq_one_letter_code
_entity_poly.pdbx_strand_id
1 'polypeptide(L)'
;MIVEAEKALMHYSFIDPIIEFIRHNENITFRVKNSSDDRSYLLRIHRPVSDGLSGLQHTRAGLESEMVFLREVDKKGTLKVQRPIVNQDGALVTEYISERFGPTYATLLEWMDGSTLAPDEENIDQIIYKLGEYLAELHIFSGP
;
A
#
# COMPACT_ATOMS: atom_id res chain seq x y z
N MET A 1 2.64 -16.25 8.40
CA MET A 1 2.48 -14.86 7.92
C MET A 1 3.58 -14.50 6.94
N ILE A 2 4.86 -14.66 7.28
CA ILE A 2 5.99 -14.44 6.34
C ILE A 2 5.84 -15.26 5.04
N VAL A 3 5.46 -16.54 5.13
CA VAL A 3 5.20 -17.40 3.95
C VAL A 3 4.19 -16.79 2.96
N GLU A 4 3.20 -16.03 3.44
CA GLU A 4 2.23 -15.36 2.57
C GLU A 4 2.88 -14.21 1.81
N ALA A 5 3.78 -13.48 2.46
CA ALA A 5 4.56 -12.43 1.83
C ALA A 5 5.52 -13.02 0.79
N GLU A 6 6.24 -14.11 1.11
CA GLU A 6 7.12 -14.81 0.17
C GLU A 6 6.34 -15.24 -1.08
N LYS A 7 5.15 -15.84 -0.91
CA LYS A 7 4.29 -16.24 -2.03
C LYS A 7 3.87 -15.08 -2.92
N ALA A 8 3.41 -13.98 -2.31
CA ALA A 8 3.06 -12.79 -3.07
C ALA A 8 4.28 -12.20 -3.80
N LEU A 9 5.46 -12.22 -3.17
CA LEU A 9 6.70 -11.67 -3.72
C LEU A 9 7.28 -12.48 -4.89
N MET A 10 6.90 -13.75 -5.06
CA MET A 10 7.28 -14.53 -6.25
C MET A 10 6.81 -13.89 -7.57
N HIS A 11 5.78 -13.05 -7.52
CA HIS A 11 5.27 -12.32 -8.69
C HIS A 11 6.02 -11.01 -8.97
N TYR A 12 7.07 -10.70 -8.20
CA TYR A 12 7.86 -9.48 -8.31
C TYR A 12 9.35 -9.83 -8.44
N SER A 13 10.13 -8.94 -9.06
CA SER A 13 11.54 -9.17 -9.36
C SER A 13 12.47 -8.75 -8.21
N PHE A 14 12.23 -9.28 -7.01
CA PHE A 14 13.12 -9.08 -5.87
C PHE A 14 14.27 -10.08 -5.84
N ILE A 15 15.44 -9.66 -5.36
CA ILE A 15 16.59 -10.52 -5.12
C ILE A 15 16.83 -10.55 -3.61
N ASP A 16 16.73 -11.75 -3.02
CA ASP A 16 16.90 -12.01 -1.58
C ASP A 16 16.24 -10.94 -0.69
N PRO A 17 14.91 -10.72 -0.80
CA PRO A 17 14.24 -9.67 -0.06
C PRO A 17 14.23 -9.96 1.44
N ILE A 18 14.46 -8.92 2.25
CA ILE A 18 14.26 -8.98 3.70
C ILE A 18 12.81 -8.57 3.98
N ILE A 19 12.06 -9.46 4.62
CA ILE A 19 10.62 -9.28 4.88
C ILE A 19 10.41 -9.05 6.39
N GLU A 20 9.83 -7.91 6.73
CA GLU A 20 9.52 -7.52 8.10
C GLU A 20 8.01 -7.34 8.26
N PHE A 21 7.39 -8.06 9.20
CA PHE A 21 5.98 -7.87 9.51
C PHE A 21 5.75 -6.55 10.26
N ILE A 22 4.79 -5.75 9.81
CA ILE A 22 4.44 -4.47 10.44
C ILE A 22 3.21 -4.67 11.33
N ARG A 23 2.07 -5.02 10.72
CA ARG A 23 0.79 -5.21 11.42
C ARG A 23 -0.22 -5.99 10.58
N HIS A 24 -1.26 -6.48 11.26
CA HIS A 24 -2.44 -7.08 10.63
C HIS A 24 -3.70 -6.43 11.19
N ASN A 25 -4.44 -5.71 10.36
CA ASN A 25 -5.74 -5.13 10.69
C ASN A 25 -6.74 -5.40 9.55
N GLU A 26 -6.98 -4.43 8.67
CA GLU A 26 -7.73 -4.60 7.43
C GLU A 26 -6.90 -5.39 6.41
N ASN A 27 -5.58 -5.21 6.46
CA ASN A 27 -4.61 -5.91 5.61
C ASN A 27 -3.50 -6.48 6.48
N ILE A 28 -2.84 -7.54 5.98
CA ILE A 28 -1.56 -7.96 6.52
C ILE A 28 -0.49 -7.13 5.80
N THR A 29 0.31 -6.40 6.57
CA THR A 29 1.28 -5.44 6.01
C THR A 29 2.70 -5.84 6.38
N PHE A 30 3.59 -5.76 5.38
CA PHE A 30 5.00 -6.05 5.51
C PHE A 30 5.83 -4.94 4.90
N ARG A 31 6.97 -4.64 5.52
CA ARG A 31 8.06 -3.92 4.88
C ARG A 31 8.89 -4.96 4.14
N VAL A 32 9.19 -4.68 2.88
CA VAL A 32 10.04 -5.54 2.04
C VAL A 32 11.23 -4.71 1.63
N LYS A 33 12.43 -5.10 2.05
CA LYS A 33 13.67 -4.44 1.66
C LYS A 33 14.35 -5.27 0.58
N ASN A 34 14.60 -4.66 -0.57
CA ASN A 34 15.29 -5.30 -1.68
C ASN A 34 16.81 -5.22 -1.48
N SER A 35 17.48 -6.37 -1.45
CA SER A 35 18.92 -6.41 -1.17
C SER A 35 19.77 -5.82 -2.30
N SER A 36 19.26 -5.78 -3.54
CA SER A 36 20.05 -5.29 -4.68
C SER A 36 20.17 -3.78 -4.76
N ASP A 37 19.18 -3.02 -4.27
CA ASP A 37 19.12 -1.56 -4.38
C ASP A 37 18.88 -0.84 -3.04
N ASP A 38 18.83 -1.58 -1.93
CA ASP A 38 18.56 -1.12 -0.57
C ASP A 38 17.18 -0.43 -0.41
N ARG A 39 16.31 -0.47 -1.42
CA ARG A 39 15.00 0.18 -1.38
C ARG A 39 14.02 -0.63 -0.57
N SER A 40 13.16 0.09 0.14
CA SER A 40 12.04 -0.48 0.88
C SER A 40 10.74 -0.33 0.10
N TYR A 41 9.85 -1.28 0.32
CA TYR A 41 8.53 -1.35 -0.27
C TYR A 41 7.52 -1.75 0.81
N LEU A 42 6.26 -1.36 0.62
CA LEU A 42 5.14 -1.78 1.44
C LEU A 42 4.35 -2.85 0.70
N LEU A 43 4.38 -4.08 1.20
CA LEU A 43 3.53 -5.16 0.72
C LEU A 43 2.26 -5.21 1.58
N ARG A 44 1.10 -5.16 0.91
CA ARG A 44 -0.22 -5.34 1.53
C ARG A 44 -0.84 -6.62 0.99
N ILE A 45 -1.15 -7.55 1.88
CA ILE A 45 -1.96 -8.73 1.58
C ILE A 45 -3.39 -8.44 2.06
N HIS A 46 -4.33 -8.46 1.14
CA HIS A 46 -5.70 -8.00 1.35
C HIS A 46 -6.55 -9.10 1.99
N ARG A 47 -6.25 -9.34 3.27
CA ARG A 47 -6.97 -10.27 4.15
C ARG A 47 -7.29 -9.62 5.48
N PRO A 48 -8.56 -9.25 5.73
CA PRO A 48 -8.94 -8.68 7.01
C PRO A 48 -8.87 -9.71 8.15
N VAL A 49 -8.69 -9.24 9.38
CA VAL A 49 -8.72 -10.09 10.58
C VAL A 49 -10.13 -10.66 10.86
N SER A 50 -11.18 -10.01 10.37
CA SER A 50 -12.58 -10.45 10.54
C SER A 50 -13.42 -10.20 9.29
N ASP A 51 -14.43 -11.04 9.06
CA ASP A 51 -15.33 -10.95 7.91
C ASP A 51 -16.12 -9.63 7.86
N GLY A 52 -16.32 -8.98 9.01
CA GLY A 52 -16.98 -7.67 9.12
C GLY A 52 -16.20 -6.51 8.49
N LEU A 53 -14.93 -6.71 8.14
CA LEU A 53 -14.09 -5.76 7.40
C LEU A 53 -13.98 -6.11 5.91
N SER A 54 -14.61 -7.19 5.46
CA SER A 54 -14.61 -7.63 4.07
C SER A 54 -15.66 -6.87 3.25
N GLY A 55 -15.27 -5.74 2.67
CA GLY A 55 -16.11 -4.91 1.78
C GLY A 55 -15.67 -4.93 0.30
N LEU A 56 -16.34 -4.09 -0.52
CA LEU A 56 -16.02 -3.91 -1.95
C LEU A 56 -14.53 -3.57 -2.20
N GLN A 57 -13.89 -2.89 -1.25
CA GLN A 57 -12.46 -2.55 -1.26
C GLN A 57 -11.51 -3.75 -1.27
N HIS A 58 -11.97 -4.96 -0.90
CA HIS A 58 -11.17 -6.18 -0.97
C HIS A 58 -11.48 -7.04 -2.21
N THR A 59 -12.36 -6.56 -3.09
CA THR A 59 -12.55 -7.16 -4.41
C THR A 59 -11.42 -6.72 -5.34
N ARG A 60 -11.11 -7.55 -6.35
CA ARG A 60 -10.12 -7.21 -7.37
C ARG A 60 -10.38 -5.85 -8.00
N ALA A 61 -11.62 -5.57 -8.40
CA ALA A 61 -11.99 -4.30 -9.02
C ALA A 61 -11.81 -3.09 -8.09
N GLY A 62 -12.12 -3.25 -6.80
CA GLY A 62 -11.91 -2.22 -5.79
C GLY A 62 -10.43 -1.89 -5.60
N LEU A 63 -9.60 -2.94 -5.47
CA LEU A 63 -8.15 -2.80 -5.35
C LEU A 63 -7.52 -2.20 -6.61
N GLU A 64 -7.95 -2.64 -7.81
CA GLU A 64 -7.48 -2.07 -9.07
C GLU A 64 -7.83 -0.58 -9.17
N SER A 65 -9.04 -0.18 -8.76
CA SER A 65 -9.46 1.22 -8.73
C SER A 65 -8.62 2.06 -7.77
N GLU A 66 -8.33 1.56 -6.56
CA GLU A 66 -7.46 2.22 -5.58
C GLU A 66 -6.04 2.42 -6.15
N MET A 67 -5.45 1.36 -6.72
CA MET A 67 -4.10 1.43 -7.26
C MET A 67 -4.02 2.35 -8.50
N VAL A 68 -5.04 2.35 -9.36
CA VAL A 68 -5.10 3.29 -10.48
C VAL A 68 -5.19 4.72 -9.97
N PHE A 69 -6.06 4.99 -8.99
CA PHE A 69 -6.19 6.32 -8.41
C PHE A 69 -4.87 6.83 -7.84
N LEU A 70 -4.20 6.05 -6.99
CA LEU A 70 -2.88 6.40 -6.43
C LEU A 70 -1.85 6.69 -7.51
N ARG A 71 -1.81 5.87 -8.57
CA ARG A 71 -0.88 6.07 -9.69
C ARG A 71 -1.15 7.38 -10.44
N GLU A 72 -2.41 7.73 -10.66
CA GLU A 72 -2.75 8.98 -11.35
C GLU A 72 -2.48 10.22 -10.47
N VAL A 73 -2.70 10.13 -9.15
CA VAL A 73 -2.32 11.18 -8.20
C VAL A 73 -0.81 11.39 -8.21
N ASP A 74 -0.03 10.30 -8.12
CA ASP A 74 1.43 10.33 -8.17
C ASP A 74 1.95 10.96 -9.47
N LYS A 75 1.39 10.58 -10.63
CA LYS A 75 1.76 11.16 -11.93
C LYS A 75 1.54 12.66 -12.01
N LYS A 76 0.48 13.18 -11.38
CA LYS A 76 0.21 14.62 -11.35
C LYS A 76 1.18 15.36 -10.43
N GLY A 77 1.73 14.69 -9.42
CA GLY A 77 2.72 15.24 -8.50
C GLY A 77 2.17 16.30 -7.54
N THR A 78 0.86 16.47 -7.47
CA THR A 78 0.19 17.47 -6.60
C THR A 78 0.15 17.03 -5.15
N LEU A 79 0.09 15.72 -4.91
CA LEU A 79 0.12 15.11 -3.58
C LEU A 79 1.21 14.05 -3.55
N LYS A 80 2.02 14.08 -2.49
CA LYS A 80 2.96 12.99 -2.22
C LYS A 80 2.17 11.78 -1.72
N VAL A 81 1.96 10.81 -2.60
CA VAL A 81 1.27 9.54 -2.30
C VAL A 81 2.23 8.37 -2.45
N GLN A 82 1.86 7.22 -1.90
CA GLN A 82 2.61 5.99 -2.12
C GLN A 82 2.42 5.54 -3.57
N ARG A 83 3.52 5.34 -4.30
CA ARG A 83 3.47 4.89 -5.69
C ARG A 83 3.22 3.38 -5.76
N PRO A 84 2.19 2.93 -6.49
CA PRO A 84 1.98 1.50 -6.75
C PRO A 84 3.07 0.90 -7.66
N ILE A 85 3.52 -0.31 -7.33
CA ILE A 85 4.49 -1.09 -8.11
C ILE A 85 3.76 -2.20 -8.87
N VAL A 86 4.03 -2.31 -10.17
CA VAL A 86 3.50 -3.40 -11.00
C VAL A 86 4.25 -4.71 -10.74
N ASN A 87 3.53 -5.82 -10.81
CA ASN A 87 4.13 -7.15 -10.79
C ASN A 87 4.78 -7.49 -12.15
N GLN A 88 5.38 -8.69 -12.25
CA GLN A 88 6.03 -9.17 -13.48
C GLN A 88 5.09 -9.27 -14.69
N ASP A 89 3.79 -9.41 -14.46
CA ASP A 89 2.75 -9.44 -15.51
C ASP A 89 2.26 -8.03 -15.89
N GLY A 90 2.81 -6.98 -15.29
CA GLY A 90 2.40 -5.58 -15.50
C GLY A 90 1.10 -5.19 -14.78
N ALA A 91 0.58 -6.04 -13.88
CA ALA A 91 -0.63 -5.76 -13.11
C ALA A 91 -0.31 -5.03 -11.80
N LEU A 92 -1.23 -4.14 -11.38
CA LEU A 92 -1.14 -3.41 -10.10
C LEU A 92 -1.65 -4.22 -8.91
N VAL A 93 -2.51 -5.22 -9.16
CA VAL A 93 -3.04 -6.14 -8.15
C VAL A 93 -2.56 -7.54 -8.52
N THR A 94 -1.86 -8.18 -7.58
CA THR A 94 -1.39 -9.55 -7.71
C THR A 94 -2.41 -10.49 -7.10
N GLU A 95 -2.80 -11.52 -7.84
CA GLU A 95 -3.61 -12.63 -7.34
C GLU A 95 -2.71 -13.85 -7.16
N TYR A 96 -2.80 -14.51 -6.01
CA TYR A 96 -2.04 -15.71 -5.71
C TYR A 96 -2.84 -16.68 -4.84
N ILE A 97 -2.44 -17.94 -4.82
CA ILE A 97 -3.08 -18.96 -3.98
C ILE A 97 -2.36 -19.04 -2.63
N SER A 98 -3.07 -18.62 -1.57
CA SER A 98 -2.67 -18.86 -0.19
C SER A 98 -3.09 -20.26 0.24
N GLU A 99 -2.20 -20.98 0.91
CA GLU A 99 -2.58 -22.26 1.55
C GLU A 99 -3.51 -22.05 2.74
N ARG A 100 -3.42 -20.89 3.40
CA ARG A 100 -4.22 -20.57 4.57
C ARG A 100 -5.56 -19.93 4.22
N PHE A 101 -5.59 -19.11 3.18
CA PHE A 101 -6.74 -18.26 2.86
C PHE A 101 -7.38 -18.55 1.50
N GLY A 102 -6.79 -19.43 0.68
CA GLY A 102 -7.22 -19.64 -0.71
C GLY A 102 -6.86 -18.47 -1.63
N PRO A 103 -7.61 -18.24 -2.73
CA PRO A 103 -7.35 -17.18 -3.70
C PRO A 103 -7.31 -15.79 -3.06
N THR A 104 -6.15 -15.15 -3.05
CA THR A 104 -5.87 -13.94 -2.27
C THR A 104 -5.24 -12.86 -3.14
N TYR A 105 -5.49 -11.59 -2.79
CA TYR A 105 -4.93 -10.44 -3.47
C TYR A 105 -3.83 -9.78 -2.65
N ALA A 106 -2.82 -9.25 -3.36
CA ALA A 106 -1.76 -8.43 -2.80
C ALA A 106 -1.47 -7.22 -3.68
N THR A 107 -1.02 -6.14 -3.07
CA THR A 107 -0.51 -4.94 -3.76
C THR A 107 0.82 -4.53 -3.16
N LEU A 108 1.71 -4.01 -4.00
CA LEU A 108 3.01 -3.51 -3.59
C LEU A 108 3.10 -2.02 -3.86
N LEU A 109 3.60 -1.25 -2.89
CA LEU A 109 3.80 0.19 -3.03
C LEU A 109 5.23 0.58 -2.64
N GLU A 110 5.72 1.71 -3.16
CA GLU A 110 6.95 2.32 -2.67
C GLU A 110 6.81 2.64 -1.18
N TRP A 111 7.90 2.42 -0.43
CA TRP A 111 7.96 2.85 0.95
C TRP A 111 7.94 4.38 1.02
N MET A 112 7.13 4.92 1.92
CA MET A 112 7.12 6.34 2.21
C MET A 112 7.59 6.55 3.64
N ASP A 113 8.74 7.20 3.79
CA ASP A 113 9.23 7.60 5.11
C ASP A 113 8.34 8.69 5.70
N GLY A 114 8.00 8.51 6.97
CA GLY A 114 7.22 9.43 7.76
C GLY A 114 7.31 9.08 9.23
N SER A 115 6.96 10.04 10.08
CA SER A 115 6.82 9.86 11.52
C SER A 115 5.35 9.88 11.91
N THR A 116 5.01 9.21 13.01
CA THR A 116 3.70 9.33 13.64
C THR A 116 3.58 10.73 14.23
N LEU A 117 2.50 11.44 13.89
CA LEU A 117 2.19 12.72 14.51
C LEU A 117 1.93 12.53 16.01
N ALA A 118 2.68 13.25 16.84
CA ALA A 118 2.42 13.30 18.27
C ALA A 118 1.45 14.45 18.62
N PRO A 119 0.67 14.35 19.71
CA PRO A 119 -0.23 15.44 20.11
C PRO A 119 0.48 16.72 20.57
N ASP A 120 1.76 16.63 20.93
CA ASP A 120 2.61 17.68 21.48
C ASP A 120 3.58 18.29 20.45
N GLU A 121 3.29 18.12 19.16
CA GLU A 121 4.06 18.73 18.07
C GLU A 121 4.02 20.26 18.18
N GLU A 122 5.18 20.90 18.27
CA GLU A 122 5.32 22.36 18.43
C GLU A 122 4.66 23.15 17.27
N ASN A 123 4.50 22.51 16.11
CA ASN A 123 3.96 23.11 14.89
C ASN A 123 2.57 22.55 14.50
N ILE A 124 1.78 22.07 15.47
CA ILE A 124 0.47 21.44 15.22
C ILE A 124 -0.48 22.29 14.36
N ASP A 125 -0.52 23.62 14.56
CA ASP A 125 -1.36 24.52 13.77
C ASP A 125 -0.98 24.53 12.28
N GLN A 126 0.34 24.50 11.98
CA GLN A 126 0.84 24.45 10.60
C GLN A 126 0.54 23.09 9.96
N ILE A 127 0.60 22.01 10.75
CA ILE A 127 0.26 20.66 10.29
C ILE A 127 -1.22 20.58 9.93
N ILE A 128 -2.10 21.12 10.76
CA ILE A 128 -3.55 21.18 10.51
C ILE A 128 -3.84 21.98 9.23
N TYR A 129 -3.19 23.13 9.07
CA TYR A 129 -3.35 23.95 7.86
C TYR A 129 -2.95 23.17 6.60
N LYS A 130 -1.76 22.56 6.60
CA LYS A 130 -1.29 21.75 5.46
C LYS A 130 -2.18 20.54 5.17
N LEU A 131 -2.74 19.91 6.20
CA LEU A 131 -3.70 18.82 6.01
C LEU A 131 -4.95 19.32 5.27
N GLY A 132 -5.43 20.53 5.58
CA GLY A 132 -6.51 21.18 4.86
C GLY A 132 -6.17 21.45 3.39
N GLU A 133 -4.96 21.94 3.10
CA GLU A 133 -4.48 22.11 1.72
C GLU A 133 -4.45 20.77 0.96
N TYR A 134 -3.89 19.72 1.57
CA TYR A 134 -3.84 18.39 0.95
C TYR A 134 -5.24 17.80 0.69
N LEU A 135 -6.20 18.03 1.60
CA LEU A 135 -7.57 17.59 1.40
C LEU A 135 -8.25 18.35 0.25
N ALA A 136 -8.02 19.66 0.13
CA ALA A 136 -8.53 20.45 -0.98
C ALA A 136 -7.95 19.97 -2.32
N GLU A 137 -6.65 19.74 -2.39
CA GLU A 137 -5.97 19.19 -3.58
C GLU A 137 -6.52 17.81 -3.95
N LEU A 138 -6.79 16.95 -2.95
CA LEU A 138 -7.39 15.65 -3.17
C LEU A 138 -8.80 15.76 -3.77
N HIS A 139 -9.65 16.64 -3.23
CA HIS A 139 -10.98 16.87 -3.79
C HIS A 139 -10.93 17.43 -5.22
N ILE A 140 -10.05 18.40 -5.49
CA ILE A 140 -9.87 18.96 -6.84
C ILE A 140 -9.42 17.87 -7.82
N PHE A 141 -8.56 16.96 -7.38
CA PHE A 141 -8.13 15.82 -8.19
C PHE A 141 -9.27 14.82 -8.46
N SER A 142 -10.06 14.52 -7.42
CA SER A 142 -11.14 13.53 -7.47
C SER A 142 -12.35 13.97 -8.32
N GLY A 143 -12.45 15.28 -8.57
CA GLY A 143 -13.58 15.94 -9.21
C GLY A 143 -14.67 16.35 -8.20
N PRO A 144 -15.44 17.42 -8.48
CA PRO A 144 -16.70 17.70 -7.80
C PRO A 144 -17.81 16.73 -8.20
#